data_AF-A0A3N5E0Y7-F1
#
_entry.id   AF-A0A3N5E0Y7-F1
#
_cell.length_a   1.000
_cell.length_b   1.000
_cell.length_c   1.000
_cell.angle_alpha   90.00
_cell.angle_beta   90.00
_cell.angle_gamma   90.00
#
_symmetry.space_group_name_H-M   'P 1'
#
loop_
_entity.id
_entity.type
_entity.pdbx_description
1 polymer ?
#
loop_
_entity_poly.entity_id
_entity_poly.type
_entity_poly.pdbx_seq_one_letter_code
_entity_poly.pdbx_strand_id
1 'polypeptide(L)'
;MHRFCFLLFLFISLTFSSWAQRYYEVSTIDSAQVKVYAVDKPEDADLLVFFVYEAKDVTKVGYWMQVVNKKEANFLLIFVDDEKLSNIKICLVDAPEQAGLKNESKKDMFKIE
;
A
#
# COMPACT_ATOMS: atom_id res chain seq x y z
N MET A 1 -44.07 6.90 13.06
CA MET A 1 -43.11 6.04 12.34
C MET A 1 -41.82 6.81 11.97
N HIS A 2 -41.34 7.74 12.82
CA HIS A 2 -40.13 8.54 12.54
C HIS A 2 -38.89 8.09 13.33
N ARG A 3 -39.02 7.10 14.23
CA ARG A 3 -37.90 6.59 15.04
C ARG A 3 -37.09 5.49 14.35
N PHE A 4 -37.59 4.95 13.24
CA PHE A 4 -36.92 3.88 12.49
C PHE A 4 -35.93 4.43 11.44
N CYS A 5 -36.09 5.69 11.00
CA CYS A 5 -35.18 6.30 10.02
C CYS A 5 -33.83 6.72 10.61
N PHE A 6 -33.73 6.89 11.93
CA PHE A 6 -32.47 7.31 12.57
C PHE A 6 -31.47 6.15 12.72
N LEU A 7 -31.95 4.91 12.74
CA LEU A 7 -31.11 3.70 12.84
C LEU A 7 -30.42 3.32 11.53
N LEU A 8 -30.88 3.83 10.38
CA LEU A 8 -30.27 3.53 9.08
C LEU A 8 -29.06 4.43 8.76
N PHE A 9 -28.87 5.53 9.50
CA PHE A 9 -27.76 6.47 9.28
C PHE A 9 -26.49 6.11 10.07
N LEU A 10 -26.58 5.20 11.05
CA LEU A 10 -25.45 4.83 11.92
C LEU A 10 -24.54 3.74 11.32
N PHE A 11 -24.92 3.11 10.21
CA PHE A 11 -24.18 1.96 9.65
C PHE A 11 -23.18 2.32 8.53
N ILE A 12 -22.94 3.61 8.26
CA ILE A 12 -22.02 4.09 7.20
C ILE A 12 -20.63 4.45 7.75
N SER A 13 -20.43 4.42 9.07
CA SER A 13 -19.15 4.78 9.68
C SER A 13 -18.35 3.54 10.03
N LEU A 14 -17.11 3.47 9.55
CA LEU A 14 -16.03 2.51 9.88
C LEU A 14 -15.70 1.42 8.83
N THR A 15 -15.58 1.79 7.56
CA THR A 15 -14.60 1.12 6.69
C THR A 15 -13.33 1.98 6.61
N PHE A 16 -12.61 2.11 7.73
CA PHE A 16 -11.19 2.41 7.64
C PHE A 16 -10.53 1.13 7.13
N SER A 17 -10.62 0.89 5.83
CA SER A 17 -9.76 -0.08 5.14
C SER A 17 -8.35 0.46 5.26
N SER A 18 -7.69 0.16 6.38
CA SER A 18 -6.27 0.41 6.49
C SER A 18 -5.61 -0.53 5.50
N TRP A 19 -5.10 0.03 4.39
CA TRP A 19 -4.37 -0.75 3.40
C TRP A 19 -2.99 -1.06 3.96
N ALA A 20 -2.97 -2.04 4.83
CA ALA A 20 -1.82 -2.82 5.20
C ALA A 20 -1.31 -3.58 3.95
N GLN A 21 -0.01 -3.50 3.66
CA GLN A 21 0.56 -3.97 2.39
C GLN A 21 1.56 -5.13 2.60
N ARG A 22 1.06 -6.38 2.60
CA ARG A 22 1.93 -7.56 2.43
C ARG A 22 2.18 -7.79 0.96
N TYR A 23 3.44 -7.88 0.55
CA TYR A 23 3.80 -8.09 -0.85
C TYR A 23 4.62 -9.36 -1.04
N TYR A 24 4.46 -9.97 -2.22
CA TYR A 24 5.36 -11.00 -2.71
C TYR A 24 6.14 -10.45 -3.90
N GLU A 25 7.46 -10.52 -3.82
CA GLU A 25 8.33 -10.11 -4.91
C GLU A 25 8.40 -11.22 -5.97
N VAL A 26 7.99 -10.91 -7.20
CA VAL A 26 8.06 -11.84 -8.32
C VAL A 26 9.36 -11.67 -9.10
N SER A 27 9.77 -12.72 -9.82
CA SER A 27 11.00 -12.73 -10.61
C SER A 27 10.87 -12.17 -12.03
N THR A 28 9.65 -11.86 -12.50
CA THR A 28 9.40 -11.39 -13.87
C THR A 28 8.41 -10.24 -13.90
N ILE A 29 8.66 -9.24 -14.75
CA ILE A 29 7.82 -8.05 -14.91
C ILE A 29 6.37 -8.41 -15.28
N ASP A 30 6.17 -9.42 -16.13
CA ASP A 30 4.83 -9.84 -16.58
C ASP A 30 3.99 -10.48 -15.47
N SER A 31 4.64 -11.02 -14.43
CA SER A 31 3.96 -11.60 -13.28
C SER A 31 3.61 -10.59 -12.19
N ALA A 32 4.12 -9.35 -12.31
CA ALA A 32 3.94 -8.31 -11.29
C ALA A 32 2.63 -7.57 -11.50
N GLN A 33 1.90 -7.34 -10.40
CA GLN A 33 0.72 -6.46 -10.40
C GLN A 33 1.15 -5.00 -10.24
N VAL A 34 2.24 -4.75 -9.52
CA VAL A 34 2.79 -3.42 -9.26
C VAL A 34 4.28 -3.39 -9.59
N LYS A 35 4.69 -2.49 -10.47
CA LYS A 35 6.10 -2.23 -10.80
C LYS A 35 6.56 -1.02 -10.00
N VAL A 36 7.59 -1.22 -9.19
CA VAL A 36 8.05 -0.25 -8.19
C VAL A 36 9.41 0.29 -8.59
N TYR A 37 9.53 1.62 -8.65
CA TYR A 37 10.82 2.29 -8.80
C TYR A 37 11.22 2.90 -7.45
N ALA A 38 12.39 2.53 -6.95
CA ALA A 38 12.91 3.09 -5.70
C ALA A 38 13.64 4.41 -5.99
N VAL A 39 13.28 5.47 -5.25
CA VAL A 39 13.96 6.76 -5.27
C VAL A 39 14.66 7.01 -3.93
N ASP A 40 15.75 7.77 -3.97
CA ASP A 40 16.55 8.08 -2.78
C ASP A 40 15.93 9.18 -1.91
N LYS A 41 15.08 10.01 -2.49
CA LYS A 41 14.56 11.21 -1.83
C LYS A 41 13.06 11.11 -1.58
N PRO A 42 12.60 11.45 -0.36
CA PRO A 42 11.18 11.48 -0.05
C PRO A 42 10.38 12.41 -0.97
N GLU A 43 10.94 13.55 -1.40
CA GLU A 43 10.27 14.49 -2.32
C GLU A 43 9.84 13.87 -3.66
N ASP A 44 10.63 12.93 -4.19
CA ASP A 44 10.42 12.34 -5.51
C ASP A 44 9.49 11.12 -5.49
N ALA A 45 9.12 10.66 -4.30
CA ALA A 45 8.31 9.47 -4.09
C ALA A 45 6.80 9.75 -4.09
N ASP A 46 6.06 8.81 -4.64
CA ASP A 46 4.60 8.77 -4.54
C ASP A 46 4.15 8.17 -3.19
N LEU A 47 4.95 7.25 -2.63
CA LEU A 47 4.69 6.53 -1.38
C LEU A 47 5.96 6.44 -0.54
N LEU A 48 5.87 6.82 0.73
CA LEU A 48 6.92 6.57 1.71
C LEU A 48 6.68 5.21 2.37
N VAL A 49 7.68 4.34 2.29
CA VAL A 49 7.58 2.94 2.71
C VAL A 49 8.47 2.68 3.92
N PHE A 50 7.87 2.15 4.98
CA PHE A 50 8.54 1.62 6.15
C PHE A 50 8.37 0.10 6.16
N PHE A 51 9.49 -0.63 6.23
CA PHE A 51 9.44 -2.09 6.30
C PHE A 51 9.12 -2.57 7.70
N VAL A 52 8.16 -3.49 7.78
CA VAL A 52 7.80 -4.21 9.00
C VAL A 52 7.99 -5.71 8.79
N TYR A 53 8.30 -6.41 9.87
CA TYR A 53 8.66 -7.83 9.83
C TYR A 53 7.59 -8.73 10.45
N GLU A 54 6.65 -8.16 11.20
CA GLU A 54 5.55 -8.88 11.82
C GLU A 54 4.22 -8.53 11.14
N ALA A 55 3.40 -9.54 10.86
CA ALA A 55 2.12 -9.34 10.19
C ALA A 55 1.17 -8.41 10.97
N LYS A 56 1.30 -8.37 12.31
CA LYS A 56 0.52 -7.49 13.19
C LYS A 56 0.87 -6.01 13.04
N ASP A 57 2.07 -5.70 12.55
CA ASP A 57 2.55 -4.32 12.44
C ASP A 57 2.09 -3.69 11.12
N VAL A 58 1.70 -4.50 10.13
CA VAL A 58 1.13 -4.04 8.86
C VAL A 58 -0.26 -3.44 9.13
N THR A 59 -0.28 -2.14 9.47
CA THR A 59 -1.46 -1.49 10.05
C THR A 59 -1.96 -0.30 9.26
N LYS A 60 -1.15 0.26 8.35
CA LYS A 60 -1.52 1.39 7.48
C LYS A 60 -0.77 1.39 6.14
N VAL A 61 -1.20 2.28 5.24
CA VAL A 61 -0.52 2.55 3.97
C VAL A 61 0.92 2.96 4.20
N GLY A 62 1.83 2.42 3.40
CA GLY A 62 3.27 2.65 3.54
C GLY A 62 3.94 1.67 4.48
N TYR A 63 3.21 0.80 5.19
CA TYR A 63 3.83 -0.27 5.97
C TYR A 63 3.89 -1.53 5.12
N TRP A 64 5.10 -1.90 4.73
CA TRP A 64 5.32 -3.01 3.82
C TRP A 64 5.95 -4.18 4.53
N MET A 65 5.40 -5.37 4.28
CA MET A 65 5.99 -6.61 4.74
C MET A 65 6.16 -7.53 3.55
N GLN A 66 7.38 -8.01 3.34
CA GLN A 66 7.63 -9.06 2.36
C GLN A 66 7.17 -10.39 2.94
N VAL A 67 6.42 -11.17 2.15
CA VAL A 67 6.06 -12.55 2.49
C VAL A 67 6.79 -13.54 1.59
N VAL A 68 7.06 -14.74 2.11
CA VAL A 68 7.75 -15.80 1.36
C VAL A 68 6.78 -16.60 0.48
N ASN A 69 5.49 -16.63 0.84
CA ASN A 69 4.49 -17.35 0.08
C ASN A 69 3.58 -16.38 -0.67
N LYS A 70 3.47 -16.56 -1.98
CA LYS A 70 2.56 -15.80 -2.86
C LYS A 70 1.12 -15.77 -2.34
N LYS A 71 0.66 -16.83 -1.65
CA LYS A 71 -0.70 -16.92 -1.11
C LYS A 71 -0.98 -15.98 0.07
N GLU A 72 0.06 -15.51 0.75
CA GLU A 72 -0.06 -14.63 1.92
C GLU A 72 -0.01 -13.14 1.55
N ALA A 73 0.39 -12.86 0.30
CA ALA A 73 0.54 -11.51 -0.21
C ALA A 73 -0.82 -10.91 -0.59
N ASN A 74 -0.94 -9.62 -0.33
CA ASN A 74 -2.06 -8.82 -0.83
C ASN A 74 -1.88 -8.46 -2.31
N PHE A 75 -0.63 -8.30 -2.75
CA PHE A 75 -0.29 -8.02 -4.14
C PHE A 75 1.11 -8.53 -4.50
N LEU A 76 1.33 -8.70 -5.80
CA LEU A 76 2.62 -9.07 -6.36
C LEU A 76 3.34 -7.83 -6.88
N LEU A 77 4.59 -7.65 -6.50
CA LEU A 77 5.40 -6.55 -7.01
C LEU A 77 6.71 -7.01 -7.60
N ILE A 78 7.32 -6.12 -8.37
CA ILE A 78 8.71 -6.23 -8.80
C ILE A 78 9.35 -4.85 -8.72
N PHE A 79 10.62 -4.82 -8.32
CA PHE A 79 11.43 -3.62 -8.42
C PHE A 79 11.98 -3.50 -9.84
N VAL A 80 11.88 -2.30 -10.41
CA VAL A 80 12.40 -1.98 -11.75
C VAL A 80 13.44 -0.88 -11.66
N ASP A 81 14.42 -0.92 -12.56
CA ASP A 81 15.53 0.06 -12.62
C ASP A 81 15.23 1.27 -13.51
N ASP A 82 14.10 1.27 -14.24
CA ASP A 82 13.67 2.39 -15.08
C ASP A 82 12.32 2.94 -14.59
N GLU A 83 12.31 4.21 -14.18
CA GLU A 83 11.12 4.94 -13.74
C GLU A 83 9.97 4.83 -14.75
N LYS A 84 10.26 4.84 -16.05
CA LYS A 84 9.25 4.79 -17.12
C LYS A 84 8.49 3.47 -17.15
N LEU A 85 9.07 2.40 -16.62
CA LEU A 85 8.43 1.09 -16.53
C LEU A 85 7.61 0.93 -15.26
N SER A 86 7.78 1.84 -14.29
CA SER A 86 7.15 1.76 -12.99
C SER A 86 5.71 2.24 -13.01
N ASN A 87 4.90 1.69 -12.12
CA ASN A 87 3.56 2.21 -11.83
C ASN A 87 3.59 3.23 -10.69
N ILE A 88 4.56 3.11 -9.79
CA ILE A 88 4.71 3.94 -8.60
C ILE A 88 6.17 4.09 -8.17
N LYS A 89 6.49 5.29 -7.64
CA LYS A 89 7.77 5.58 -6.99
C LYS A 89 7.67 5.44 -5.48
N ILE A 90 8.62 4.73 -4.88
CA ILE A 90 8.72 4.63 -3.42
C ILE A 90 10.02 5.22 -2.91
N CYS A 91 9.99 5.79 -1.71
CA CYS A 91 11.20 6.06 -0.92
C CYS A 91 11.11 5.26 0.37
N LEU A 92 12.18 4.57 0.72
CA LEU A 92 12.29 3.91 2.01
C LEU A 92 12.53 4.96 3.09
N VAL A 93 11.85 4.79 4.23
CA VAL A 93 12.00 5.67 5.39
C VAL A 93 12.33 4.84 6.63
N ASP A 94 13.09 5.45 7.54
CA ASP A 94 13.55 4.77 8.77
C ASP A 94 12.56 4.90 9.92
N ALA A 95 11.62 5.85 9.85
CA ALA A 95 10.68 6.13 10.93
C ALA A 95 9.22 5.79 10.53
N PRO A 96 8.48 5.04 11.36
CA PRO A 96 7.10 4.61 11.06
C PRO A 96 6.12 5.77 10.84
N GLU A 97 6.32 6.88 11.52
CA GLU A 97 5.52 8.10 11.38
C GLU A 97 5.65 8.76 10.00
N GLN A 98 6.76 8.54 9.30
CA GLN A 98 7.00 9.09 7.96
C GLN A 98 6.29 8.29 6.87
N ALA A 99 5.98 7.01 7.12
CA ALA A 99 5.36 6.16 6.12
C ALA A 99 3.93 6.62 5.81
N GLY A 100 3.61 6.65 4.52
CA GLY A 100 2.32 7.09 4.03
C GLY A 100 2.34 7.49 2.56
N LEU A 101 1.15 7.56 1.99
CA LEU A 101 0.95 8.00 0.61
C LEU A 101 1.20 9.50 0.52
N LYS A 102 2.06 9.92 -0.41
CA LYS A 102 2.29 11.33 -0.73
C LYS A 102 1.48 11.79 -1.93
N ASN A 103 1.37 10.95 -2.95
CA ASN A 103 0.66 11.30 -4.17
C ASN A 103 -0.81 10.88 -4.08
N GLU A 104 -1.70 11.84 -3.85
CA GLU A 104 -3.14 11.58 -3.74
C GLU A 104 -3.76 11.01 -5.01
N SER A 105 -3.20 11.30 -6.19
CA SER A 105 -3.68 10.74 -7.46
C SER A 105 -3.44 9.22 -7.57
N LYS A 106 -2.60 8.65 -6.71
CA LYS A 106 -2.31 7.21 -6.63
C LYS A 106 -3.12 6.50 -5.55
N LYS A 107 -4.00 7.21 -4.85
CA LYS A 107 -4.81 6.65 -3.75
C LYS A 107 -5.68 5.48 -4.21
N ASP A 108 -6.21 5.55 -5.42
CA ASP A 108 -7.08 4.49 -5.95
C ASP A 108 -6.31 3.21 -6.33
N MET A 109 -4.99 3.28 -6.57
CA MET A 109 -4.19 2.07 -6.82
C MET A 109 -4.11 1.14 -5.62
N PHE A 110 -4.32 1.69 -4.42
CA PHE A 110 -4.26 0.93 -3.19
C PHE A 110 -5.67 0.59 -2.66
N LYS A 111 -6.74 1.13 -3.29
CA LYS A 111 -8.12 0.62 -3.15
C LYS A 111 -8.22 -0.73 -3.85
N ILE A 112 -7.94 -1.80 -3.13
CA ILE A 112 -8.43 -3.11 -3.54
C ILE A 112 -9.82 -3.24 -2.92
N GLU A 113 -10.86 -3.19 -3.77
CA GLU A 113 -12.26 -3.49 -3.42
C GLU A 113 -12.43 -4.94 -2.94
#